data_AF-A0AAU1V757-F1
#
_entry.id   AF-A0AAU1V757-F1
#
_cell.length_a   1.000
_cell.length_b   1.000
_cell.length_c   1.000
_cell.angle_alpha   90.00
_cell.angle_beta   90.00
_cell.angle_gamma   90.00
#
_symmetry.space_group_name_H-M   'P 1'
#
loop_
_entity.id
_entity.type
_entity.pdbx_description
1 polymer ?
#
loop_
_entity_poly.entity_id
_entity_poly.type
_entity_poly.pdbx_seq_one_letter_code
_entity_poly.pdbx_strand_id
1 'polypeptide(L)'
;MGCRTVRGSSQPVNKEREKCLALEWFTVHDLPDDIIEHAYASLLIAAGESVKVVSERLGHTNAAMTLNVYSHLFPESEDRTRAAVDTAFGALAGECAPDVPSQPED
;
A
#
# COMPACT_ATOMS: atom_id res chain seq x y z
N MET A 1 23.25 -12.02 33.52
CA MET A 1 21.92 -12.57 33.18
C MET A 1 20.85 -11.84 34.00
N GLY A 2 20.09 -10.84 33.54
CA GLY A 2 19.85 -10.38 32.17
C GLY A 2 18.47 -10.83 31.68
N CYS A 3 17.39 -10.21 32.15
CA CYS A 3 16.21 -9.85 31.34
C CYS A 3 15.26 -8.97 32.17
N ARG A 4 15.10 -7.70 31.79
CA ARG A 4 14.11 -6.79 32.35
C ARG A 4 13.14 -6.45 31.22
N THR A 5 12.04 -7.16 31.10
CA THR A 5 10.96 -6.84 30.16
C THR A 5 10.12 -5.70 30.72
N VAL A 6 10.32 -4.49 30.22
CA VAL A 6 9.35 -3.40 30.41
C VAL A 6 8.23 -3.65 29.41
N ARG A 7 7.15 -4.29 29.86
CA ARG A 7 5.91 -4.41 29.09
C ARG A 7 5.21 -3.07 29.18
N GLY A 8 5.54 -2.15 28.27
CA GLY A 8 4.82 -0.88 28.11
C GLY A 8 3.41 -1.16 27.61
N SER A 9 2.47 -1.46 28.51
CA SER A 9 1.06 -1.60 28.19
C SER A 9 0.42 -0.21 28.15
N SER A 10 0.75 0.59 27.15
CA SER A 10 -0.10 1.75 26.84
C SER A 10 -1.33 1.22 26.13
N GLN A 11 -2.43 1.05 26.88
CA GLN A 11 -3.75 0.88 26.25
C GLN A 11 -3.94 2.07 25.30
N PRO A 12 -4.27 1.84 24.01
CA PRO A 12 -4.56 2.93 23.10
C PRO A 12 -5.82 3.62 23.60
N VAL A 13 -5.63 4.78 24.23
CA VAL A 13 -6.72 5.66 24.67
C VAL A 13 -6.87 6.76 23.64
N ASN A 14 -8.08 6.91 23.11
CA ASN A 14 -8.39 8.00 22.20
C ASN A 14 -8.20 9.34 22.93
N LYS A 15 -7.28 10.17 22.43
CA LYS A 15 -6.91 11.46 23.03
C LYS A 15 -8.04 12.49 22.98
N GLU A 16 -9.05 12.28 22.14
CA GLU A 16 -10.12 13.24 21.89
C GLU A 16 -11.50 12.60 22.14
N ARG A 17 -11.67 11.95 23.30
CA ARG A 17 -12.90 11.24 23.70
C ARG A 17 -14.17 12.07 23.52
N GLU A 18 -14.10 13.37 23.82
CA GLU A 18 -15.25 14.27 23.70
C GLU A 18 -15.68 14.47 22.24
N LYS A 19 -14.75 14.43 21.28
CA LYS A 19 -15.08 14.53 19.85
C LYS A 19 -15.84 13.31 19.34
N CYS A 20 -15.54 12.11 19.85
CA CYS A 20 -16.32 10.91 19.53
C CYS A 20 -17.77 10.98 20.02
N LEU A 21 -18.04 11.72 21.10
CA LEU A 21 -19.38 11.91 21.66
C LEU A 21 -20.13 13.07 20.99
N ALA A 22 -19.41 13.97 20.31
CA ALA A 22 -19.96 15.07 19.54
C ALA A 22 -20.25 14.72 18.08
N LEU A 23 -19.97 13.48 17.64
CA LEU A 23 -20.38 12.99 16.34
C LEU A 23 -21.89 12.74 16.36
N GLU A 24 -22.65 13.70 15.84
CA GLU A 24 -24.03 13.47 15.43
C GLU A 24 -24.01 12.35 14.39
N TRP A 25 -24.75 11.27 14.62
CA TRP A 25 -24.72 10.11 13.75
C TRP A 25 -25.28 10.49 12.39
N PHE A 26 -24.43 10.50 11.36
CA PHE A 26 -24.89 10.56 9.98
C PHE A 26 -25.54 9.23 9.63
N THR A 27 -26.72 9.27 9.02
CA THR A 27 -27.28 8.07 8.42
C THR A 27 -26.39 7.69 7.22
N VAL A 28 -26.32 6.39 6.88
CA VAL A 28 -25.51 5.91 5.74
C VAL A 28 -25.88 6.65 4.43
N HIS A 29 -27.08 7.22 4.36
CA HIS A 29 -27.60 7.94 3.19
C HIS A 29 -27.21 9.41 3.15
N ASP A 30 -26.66 9.96 4.23
CA ASP A 30 -26.17 11.34 4.32
C ASP A 30 -24.63 11.41 4.21
N LEU A 31 -23.95 10.26 4.07
CA LEU A 31 -22.51 10.28 3.87
C LEU A 31 -22.16 10.82 2.49
N PRO A 32 -21.13 11.69 2.40
CA PRO A 32 -20.51 12.05 1.14
C PRO A 32 -20.12 10.80 0.33
N ASP A 33 -20.45 10.80 -0.96
CA ASP A 33 -20.20 9.67 -1.86
C ASP A 33 -18.71 9.28 -1.92
N ASP A 34 -17.81 10.27 -1.78
CA ASP A 34 -16.36 10.09 -1.79
C ASP A 34 -15.87 9.20 -0.64
N ILE A 35 -16.54 9.21 0.52
CA ILE A 35 -16.17 8.36 1.66
C ILE A 35 -16.48 6.89 1.36
N ILE A 36 -17.60 6.62 0.69
CA ILE A 36 -18.02 5.26 0.32
C ILE A 36 -17.09 4.70 -0.75
N GLU A 37 -16.82 5.50 -1.79
CA GLU A 37 -15.87 5.14 -2.85
C GLU A 37 -14.46 4.91 -2.30
N HIS A 38 -14.01 5.75 -1.36
CA HIS A 38 -12.71 5.61 -0.71
C HIS A 38 -12.60 4.33 0.12
N ALA A 39 -13.62 4.02 0.93
CA ALA A 39 -13.68 2.77 1.69
C ALA A 39 -13.67 1.54 0.75
N TYR A 40 -14.42 1.61 -0.34
CA TYR A 40 -14.49 0.54 -1.33
C TYR A 40 -13.16 0.32 -2.07
N ALA A 41 -12.52 1.39 -2.56
CA ALA A 41 -11.21 1.33 -3.19
C ALA A 41 -10.14 0.78 -2.22
N SER A 42 -10.16 1.21 -0.97
CA SER A 42 -9.24 0.74 0.07
C SER A 42 -9.33 -0.77 0.30
N LEU A 43 -10.55 -1.31 0.35
CA LEU A 43 -10.76 -2.75 0.52
C LEU A 43 -10.23 -3.56 -0.67
N LEU A 44 -10.48 -3.10 -1.90
CA LEU A 44 -10.00 -3.78 -3.10
C LEU A 44 -8.47 -3.77 -3.19
N ILE A 45 -7.84 -2.63 -2.91
CA ILE A 45 -6.38 -2.50 -2.94
C ILE A 45 -5.75 -3.36 -1.83
N ALA A 46 -6.34 -3.38 -0.64
CA ALA A 46 -5.89 -4.26 0.45
C ALA A 46 -6.03 -5.75 0.13
N ALA A 47 -7.04 -6.13 -0.67
CA ALA A 47 -7.19 -7.49 -1.19
C ALA A 47 -6.16 -7.85 -2.28
N GLY A 48 -5.35 -6.90 -2.73
CA GLY A 48 -4.33 -7.10 -3.76
C GLY A 48 -4.87 -6.97 -5.19
N GLU A 49 -6.03 -6.34 -5.38
CA GLU A 49 -6.57 -6.13 -6.72
C GLU A 49 -5.78 -5.10 -7.53
N SER A 50 -5.83 -5.27 -8.85
CA SER A 50 -5.16 -4.34 -9.77
C SER A 50 -5.92 -3.01 -9.89
N VAL A 51 -5.18 -1.92 -10.14
CA VAL A 51 -5.75 -0.57 -10.39
C VAL A 51 -6.82 -0.59 -11.49
N LYS A 52 -6.62 -1.42 -12.52
CA LYS A 52 -7.56 -1.55 -13.63
C LYS A 52 -8.91 -2.12 -13.17
N VAL A 53 -8.88 -3.19 -12.37
CA VAL A 53 -10.09 -3.81 -11.81
C VAL A 53 -10.79 -2.84 -10.87
N VAL A 54 -10.05 -2.15 -9.99
CA VAL A 54 -10.60 -1.12 -9.10
C VAL A 54 -11.30 -0.02 -9.90
N SER A 55 -10.66 0.46 -10.96
CA SER A 55 -11.20 1.49 -11.86
C SER A 55 -12.49 1.04 -12.55
N GLU A 56 -12.54 -0.20 -13.03
CA GLU A 56 -13.73 -0.76 -13.69
C GLU A 56 -14.89 -0.93 -12.71
N ARG A 57 -14.60 -1.29 -11.45
CA ARG A 57 -15.62 -1.44 -10.39
C ARG A 57 -16.20 -0.12 -9.91
N LEU A 58 -15.39 0.94 -9.90
CA LEU A 58 -15.83 2.31 -9.61
C LEU A 58 -16.51 2.99 -10.81
N GLY A 59 -16.46 2.38 -12.01
CA GLY A 59 -17.01 2.99 -13.22
C GLY A 59 -16.20 4.18 -13.74
N HIS A 60 -14.94 4.31 -13.33
CA HIS A 60 -14.06 5.37 -13.83
C HIS A 60 -13.68 5.11 -15.29
N THR A 61 -13.82 6.14 -16.13
CA THR A 61 -13.51 6.08 -17.56
C THR A 61 -12.02 5.82 -17.85
N ASN A 62 -11.15 6.11 -16.88
CA ASN A 62 -9.70 5.95 -17.02
C ASN A 62 -9.07 5.48 -15.70
N ALA A 63 -8.26 4.41 -15.77
CA ALA A 63 -7.49 3.89 -14.65
C ALA A 63 -6.49 4.92 -14.08
N ALA A 64 -6.01 5.87 -14.88
CA ALA A 64 -5.16 6.95 -14.40
C ALA A 64 -5.88 7.87 -13.39
N MET A 65 -7.20 8.06 -13.52
CA MET A 65 -7.99 8.82 -12.56
C MET A 65 -7.99 8.12 -11.19
N THR A 66 -8.26 6.82 -11.19
CA THR A 66 -8.19 5.96 -10.00
C THR A 66 -6.80 6.01 -9.36
N LEU A 67 -5.74 5.90 -10.17
CA LEU A 67 -4.37 5.94 -9.66
C LEU A 67 -4.01 7.31 -9.07
N ASN A 68 -4.43 8.41 -9.70
CA ASN A 68 -4.17 9.75 -9.18
C ASN A 68 -4.81 9.98 -7.80
N VAL A 69 -6.01 9.43 -7.57
CA VAL A 69 -6.74 9.60 -6.30
C VAL A 69 -6.26 8.62 -5.24
N TYR A 70 -6.04 7.35 -5.59
CA TYR A 70 -5.82 6.26 -4.65
C TYR A 70 -4.38 5.72 -4.61
N SER A 71 -3.42 6.36 -5.28
CA SER A 71 -2.00 5.96 -5.31
C SER A 71 -1.43 5.71 -3.91
N HIS A 72 -1.79 6.53 -2.94
CA HIS A 72 -1.35 6.45 -1.55
C HIS A 72 -1.78 5.18 -0.81
N LEU A 73 -2.78 4.46 -1.33
CA LEU A 73 -3.24 3.19 -0.77
C LEU A 73 -2.39 2.01 -1.25
N PHE A 74 -1.62 2.19 -2.34
CA PHE A 74 -0.72 1.14 -2.82
C PHE A 74 0.52 1.07 -1.93
N PRO A 75 0.87 -0.13 -1.43
CA PRO A 75 2.04 -0.28 -0.60
C PRO A 75 3.29 0.04 -1.41
N GLU A 76 4.12 0.96 -0.90
CA GLU A 76 5.45 1.20 -1.48
C GLU A 76 6.22 -0.13 -1.45
N SER A 77 6.61 -0.57 -2.64
CA SER A 77 7.15 -1.91 -2.86
C SER A 77 8.43 -1.84 -3.64
N GLU A 78 9.19 -0.75 -3.51
CA GLU A 78 10.45 -0.55 -4.23
C GLU A 78 11.42 -1.72 -3.98
N ASP A 79 11.55 -2.14 -2.72
CA ASP A 79 12.38 -3.30 -2.33
C ASP A 79 11.81 -4.64 -2.85
N ARG A 80 10.48 -4.82 -2.84
CA ARG A 80 9.83 -6.01 -3.40
C ARG A 80 9.96 -6.07 -4.92
N THR A 81 9.88 -4.93 -5.58
CA THR A 81 10.00 -4.78 -7.03
C THR A 81 11.42 -5.10 -7.45
N ARG A 82 12.42 -4.55 -6.73
CA ARG A 82 13.84 -4.88 -6.93
C ARG A 82 14.08 -6.39 -6.76
N ALA A 83 13.63 -6.96 -5.65
CA ALA A 83 13.80 -8.40 -5.40
C ALA A 83 13.11 -9.29 -6.46
N ALA A 84 11.92 -8.89 -6.95
CA ALA A 84 11.22 -9.61 -8.01
C ALA A 84 11.97 -9.55 -9.35
N VAL A 85 12.51 -8.38 -9.70
CA VAL A 85 13.34 -8.16 -10.89
C VAL A 85 14.63 -8.98 -10.78
N ASP A 86 15.36 -8.87 -9.68
CA ASP A 86 16.59 -9.62 -9.43
C ASP A 86 16.36 -11.13 -9.51
N THR A 87 15.23 -11.62 -8.99
CA THR A 87 14.86 -13.04 -9.09
C THR A 87 14.59 -13.45 -10.54
N ALA A 88 13.83 -12.64 -11.28
CA ALA A 88 13.48 -12.93 -12.67
C ALA A 88 14.70 -12.94 -13.60
N PHE A 89 15.62 -11.97 -13.44
CA PHE A 89 16.84 -11.89 -14.23
C PHE A 89 17.96 -12.80 -13.71
N GLY A 90 18.07 -13.01 -12.40
CA GLY A 90 19.04 -13.92 -11.79
C GLY A 90 18.77 -15.39 -12.15
N ALA A 91 17.51 -15.79 -12.29
CA ALA A 91 17.14 -17.12 -12.80
C ALA A 91 17.54 -17.33 -14.28
N LEU A 92 17.68 -16.25 -15.05
CA LEU A 92 18.12 -16.29 -16.45
C LEU A 92 19.66 -16.18 -16.57
N ALA A 93 20.32 -15.51 -15.63
CA ALA A 93 21.77 -15.32 -15.60
C ALA A 93 22.57 -16.58 -15.24
N GLY A 94 21.89 -17.65 -14.79
CA GLY A 94 22.49 -18.96 -14.51
C GLY A 94 23.18 -19.63 -15.71
N GLU A 95 22.99 -19.13 -16.93
CA GLU A 95 23.62 -19.72 -18.14
C GLU A 95 24.58 -18.79 -18.90
N CYS A 96 24.81 -17.54 -18.48
CA CYS A 96 25.75 -16.66 -19.18
C CYS A 96 26.32 -15.59 -18.22
N ALA A 97 27.42 -15.90 -17.55
CA ALA A 97 28.33 -14.86 -17.10
C ALA A 97 29.20 -14.47 -18.31
N PRO A 98 29.05 -13.28 -18.92
CA PRO A 98 30.12 -12.76 -19.74
C PRO A 98 31.29 -12.44 -18.81
N ASP A 99 32.47 -13.01 -19.08
CA ASP A 99 33.74 -12.50 -18.57
C ASP A 99 33.83 -11.03 -19.00
N VAL A 100 33.48 -10.10 -18.12
CA VAL A 100 33.71 -8.67 -18.30
C VAL A 100 35.09 -8.38 -17.73
N PRO A 101 36.13 -8.13 -18.57
CA PRO A 101 37.44 -7.78 -18.06
C PRO A 101 37.36 -6.41 -17.40
N SER A 102 37.62 -6.36 -16.09
CA SER A 102 37.79 -5.11 -15.35
C SER A 102 38.84 -4.26 -16.05
N GLN A 103 38.41 -3.19 -16.73
CA GLN A 103 39.35 -2.20 -17.23
C GLN A 103 39.89 -1.44 -16.00
N PRO A 104 41.21 -1.27 -15.88
CA PRO A 104 41.79 -0.46 -14.83
C PRO A 104 41.32 0.99 -14.99
N GLU A 105 40.85 1.54 -13.89
CA GLU A 105 40.49 2.94 -13.71
C GLU A 105 41.79 3.79 -13.65
N ASP A 106 41.91 4.72 -14.61
CA ASP A 106 42.99 5.72 -14.72
C ASP A 106 42.81 6.88 -13.71
#